data_AF-A0A9X6UE25-F1
#
_entry.id   AF-A0A9X6UE25-F1
#
_cell.length_a   1.000
_cell.length_b   1.000
_cell.length_c   1.000
_cell.angle_alpha   90.00
_cell.angle_beta   90.00
_cell.angle_gamma   90.00
#
_symmetry.space_group_name_H-M   'P 1'
#
loop_
_entity.id
_entity.type
_entity.pdbx_description
1 polymer ?
#
loop_
_entity_poly.entity_id
_entity_poly.type
_entity_poly.pdbx_seq_one_letter_code
_entity_poly.pdbx_strand_id
1 'polypeptide(L)'
;MLRRLSICTVLTAFIFTLFTFNGSAFAATNATENENVVAACAKGGTVGVYGAKMRSGYTVDSPVLHTFNDGTKITGTWVTGEYVQGHYSNSKQWLKVTYKGMTGYVSHTTLYNVCS
;
A
#
# COMPACT_ATOMS: atom_id res chain seq x y z
N MET A 1 -31.00 62.91 -46.07
CA MET A 1 -29.79 63.00 -46.93
C MET A 1 -28.77 61.98 -46.42
N LEU A 2 -28.30 61.11 -47.33
CA LEU A 2 -27.21 60.10 -47.29
C LEU A 2 -26.62 59.66 -45.93
N ARG A 3 -26.39 58.37 -45.68
CA ARG A 3 -25.27 57.64 -46.35
C ARG A 3 -25.39 56.09 -46.22
N ARG A 4 -25.64 55.45 -47.36
CA ARG A 4 -25.22 54.11 -47.83
C ARG A 4 -24.95 53.00 -46.78
N LEU A 5 -25.87 52.04 -46.66
CA LEU A 5 -25.55 50.67 -46.25
C LEU A 5 -24.76 49.99 -47.38
N SER A 6 -23.59 49.41 -47.05
CA SER A 6 -22.81 48.57 -47.95
C SER A 6 -22.57 47.20 -47.31
N ILE A 7 -23.38 46.26 -47.78
CA ILE A 7 -23.09 44.84 -48.07
C ILE A 7 -21.64 44.41 -47.85
N CYS A 8 -21.45 43.26 -47.20
CA CYS A 8 -20.46 42.31 -47.70
C CYS A 8 -19.58 41.67 -46.64
N THR A 9 -18.46 42.26 -46.25
CA THR A 9 -17.26 41.40 -46.28
C THR A 9 -16.28 41.66 -45.17
N VAL A 10 -16.60 41.30 -43.93
CA VAL A 10 -15.55 40.91 -42.97
C VAL A 10 -16.14 39.87 -42.01
N LEU A 11 -16.11 38.60 -42.40
CA LEU A 11 -15.13 37.65 -41.88
C LEU A 11 -15.20 37.50 -40.34
N THR A 12 -15.89 36.42 -39.95
CA THR A 12 -15.28 35.35 -39.13
C THR A 12 -14.37 35.80 -37.99
N ALA A 13 -14.95 36.13 -36.83
CA ALA A 13 -14.30 35.88 -35.55
C ALA A 13 -15.33 35.99 -34.42
N PHE A 14 -15.09 35.25 -33.33
CA PHE A 14 -15.76 35.40 -32.05
C PHE A 14 -17.09 34.65 -31.81
N ILE A 15 -16.97 33.32 -31.86
CA ILE A 15 -17.16 32.44 -30.68
C ILE A 15 -18.54 32.54 -30.00
N PHE A 16 -19.50 31.75 -30.49
CA PHE A 16 -20.57 31.20 -29.67
C PHE A 16 -20.06 29.93 -28.97
N THR A 17 -19.48 30.07 -27.78
CA THR A 17 -19.20 28.97 -26.85
C THR A 17 -20.49 28.55 -26.15
N LEU A 18 -21.29 27.70 -26.79
CA LEU A 18 -22.32 26.91 -26.13
C LEU A 18 -22.43 25.55 -26.82
N PHE A 19 -21.37 24.74 -26.71
CA PHE A 19 -21.50 23.30 -26.87
C PHE A 19 -21.67 22.68 -25.49
N THR A 20 -22.93 22.37 -25.20
CA THR A 20 -23.41 21.21 -24.46
C THR A 20 -22.35 20.35 -23.77
N PHE A 21 -22.36 20.41 -22.44
CA PHE A 21 -21.86 19.36 -21.56
C PHE A 21 -22.70 18.09 -21.79
N ASN A 22 -22.21 17.23 -22.67
CA ASN A 22 -22.66 15.85 -22.76
C ASN A 22 -21.44 14.94 -22.67
N GLY A 23 -21.35 14.24 -21.54
CA GLY A 23 -20.56 13.03 -21.37
C GLY A 23 -19.05 13.18 -21.51
N SER A 24 -18.37 13.69 -20.48
CA SER A 24 -17.01 13.23 -20.21
C SER A 24 -17.12 11.87 -19.52
N ALA A 25 -17.33 10.82 -20.31
CA ALA A 25 -16.83 9.52 -19.93
C ALA A 25 -15.32 9.70 -19.73
N PHE A 26 -14.84 9.59 -18.49
CA PHE A 26 -13.43 9.41 -18.25
C PHE A 26 -13.06 8.03 -18.82
N ALA A 27 -12.67 8.01 -20.08
CA ALA A 27 -11.89 6.93 -20.64
C ALA A 27 -10.50 7.00 -20.01
N ALA A 28 -10.37 6.52 -18.78
CA ALA A 28 -9.08 6.07 -18.29
C ALA A 28 -8.74 4.84 -19.14
N THR A 29 -7.81 5.07 -20.06
CA THR A 29 -7.13 4.07 -20.87
C THR A 29 -6.96 2.76 -20.10
N ASN A 30 -7.25 1.63 -20.75
CA ASN A 30 -6.75 0.32 -20.32
C ASN A 30 -5.23 0.42 -20.26
N ALA A 31 -4.69 0.89 -19.14
CA ALA A 31 -3.43 0.38 -18.67
C ALA A 31 -3.74 -1.09 -18.36
N THR A 32 -3.21 -1.97 -19.20
CA THR A 32 -2.78 -3.28 -18.74
C THR A 32 -1.82 -3.00 -17.58
N GLU A 33 -2.37 -2.72 -16.40
CA GLU A 33 -1.67 -2.83 -15.14
C GLU A 33 -1.45 -4.32 -14.99
N ASN A 34 -0.35 -4.76 -15.63
CA ASN A 34 0.50 -5.83 -15.21
C ASN A 34 -0.04 -6.48 -13.94
N GLU A 35 -0.57 -7.69 -14.04
CA GLU A 35 -1.08 -8.54 -12.95
C GLU A 35 -0.04 -8.78 -11.82
N ASN A 36 1.05 -8.00 -11.79
CA ASN A 36 2.20 -8.04 -10.90
C ASN A 36 2.56 -6.66 -10.26
N VAL A 37 1.76 -5.59 -10.44
CA VAL A 37 2.03 -4.26 -9.79
C VAL A 37 1.18 -4.01 -8.54
N VAL A 38 0.23 -4.89 -8.24
CA VAL A 38 -0.13 -5.17 -6.85
C VAL A 38 0.61 -6.45 -6.49
N ALA A 39 1.90 -6.33 -6.15
CA ALA A 39 2.55 -7.39 -5.40
C ALA A 39 1.67 -7.62 -4.18
N ALA A 40 0.86 -8.69 -4.21
CA ALA A 40 -0.03 -9.08 -3.13
C ALA A 40 0.82 -9.04 -1.88
N CYS A 41 0.66 -8.00 -1.06
CA CYS A 41 1.67 -7.75 -0.05
C CYS A 41 1.65 -8.94 0.89
N ALA A 42 2.76 -9.68 0.93
CA ALA A 42 2.78 -10.92 1.66
C ALA A 42 2.51 -10.59 3.13
N LYS A 43 1.46 -11.19 3.71
CA LYS A 43 1.10 -11.00 5.12
C LYS A 43 2.34 -11.22 5.97
N GLY A 44 2.84 -10.18 6.63
CA GLY A 44 4.17 -10.18 7.22
C GLY A 44 4.86 -8.83 7.14
N GLY A 45 6.20 -8.84 7.15
CA GLY A 45 7.01 -7.62 7.14
C GLY A 45 8.51 -7.88 7.03
N THR A 46 9.29 -6.81 7.06
CA THR A 46 10.75 -6.86 7.04
C THR A 46 11.31 -6.67 8.45
N VAL A 47 12.29 -7.50 8.81
CA VAL A 47 12.93 -7.47 10.13
C VAL A 47 13.76 -6.21 10.28
N GLY A 48 13.54 -5.50 11.38
CA GLY A 48 14.24 -4.27 11.71
C GLY A 48 15.70 -4.46 12.11
N VAL A 49 16.37 -3.33 12.35
CA VAL A 49 17.83 -3.25 12.60
C VAL A 49 18.32 -4.03 13.83
N TYR A 50 17.44 -4.29 14.80
CA TYR A 50 17.76 -5.05 16.01
C TYR A 50 17.49 -6.56 15.89
N GLY A 51 17.12 -7.01 14.70
CA GLY A 51 16.64 -8.38 14.48
C GLY A 51 15.26 -8.64 15.07
N ALA A 52 14.73 -9.83 14.78
CA ALA A 52 13.43 -10.26 15.27
C ALA A 52 13.51 -11.65 15.89
N LYS A 53 13.01 -11.80 17.12
CA LYS A 53 13.02 -13.07 17.85
C LYS A 53 11.72 -13.82 17.58
N MET A 54 11.85 -15.00 16.98
CA MET A 54 10.76 -15.97 16.86
C MET A 54 10.67 -16.77 18.15
N ARG A 55 9.53 -16.68 18.83
CA ARG A 55 9.27 -17.33 20.12
C ARG A 55 8.28 -18.47 19.97
N SER A 56 8.28 -19.41 20.92
CA SER A 56 7.35 -20.54 20.92
C SER A 56 5.90 -20.14 21.19
N GLY A 57 5.69 -18.99 21.86
CA GLY A 57 4.39 -18.38 22.11
C GLY A 57 4.38 -16.90 21.75
N TYR A 58 3.19 -16.32 21.65
CA TYR A 58 2.92 -14.91 21.32
C TYR A 58 3.05 -13.98 22.54
N THR A 59 4.12 -14.17 23.32
CA THR A 59 4.49 -13.39 24.51
C THR A 59 6.02 -13.26 24.59
N VAL A 60 6.51 -12.17 25.19
CA VAL A 60 7.95 -11.90 25.34
C VAL A 60 8.64 -12.87 26.32
N ASP A 61 7.88 -13.50 27.21
CA ASP A 61 8.40 -14.49 28.18
C ASP A 61 8.61 -15.87 27.56
N SER A 62 8.00 -16.13 26.40
CA SER A 62 8.14 -17.42 25.72
C SER A 62 9.57 -17.64 25.22
N PRO A 63 10.11 -18.87 25.32
CA PRO A 63 11.42 -19.23 24.79
C PRO A 63 11.64 -18.78 23.34
N VAL A 64 12.84 -18.29 23.05
CA VAL A 64 13.25 -17.94 21.69
C VAL A 64 13.62 -19.21 20.93
N LEU A 65 12.91 -19.49 19.84
CA LEU A 65 13.19 -20.61 18.94
C LEU A 65 14.21 -20.24 17.86
N HIS A 66 14.15 -19.01 17.37
CA HIS A 66 15.05 -18.50 16.33
C HIS A 66 15.17 -16.98 16.39
N THR A 67 16.25 -16.42 15.84
CA THR A 67 16.40 -14.98 15.65
C THR A 67 16.66 -14.70 14.18
N PHE A 68 15.80 -13.92 13.56
CA PHE A 68 15.97 -13.41 12.21
C PHE A 68 16.87 -12.17 12.24
N ASN A 69 17.80 -12.10 11.29
CA ASN A 69 18.68 -10.94 11.11
C ASN A 69 17.93 -9.78 10.46
N ASP A 70 18.48 -8.58 10.56
CA ASP A 70 17.94 -7.38 9.92
C ASP A 70 17.78 -7.55 8.40
N GLY A 71 16.79 -6.85 7.83
CA GLY A 71 16.49 -6.91 6.40
C GLY A 71 15.84 -8.22 5.94
N THR A 72 15.77 -9.25 6.79
CA THR A 72 15.09 -10.51 6.46
C THR A 72 13.60 -10.25 6.26
N LYS A 73 13.05 -10.67 5.12
CA LYS A 73 11.60 -10.66 4.88
C LYS A 73 10.99 -11.90 5.49
N ILE A 74 9.99 -11.71 6.36
CA ILE A 74 9.26 -12.79 6.97
C ILE A 74 7.78 -12.69 6.64
N THR A 75 7.16 -13.83 6.38
CA THR A 75 5.75 -13.94 6.01
C THR A 75 5.06 -14.91 6.95
N GLY A 76 3.76 -14.73 7.14
CA GLY A 76 2.98 -15.53 8.09
C GLY A 76 1.55 -15.02 8.24
N THR A 77 0.92 -15.48 9.31
CA THR A 77 -0.45 -15.08 9.65
C THR A 77 -0.45 -14.24 10.92
N TRP A 78 -1.06 -13.07 10.88
CA TRP A 78 -1.21 -12.22 12.06
C TRP A 78 -2.18 -12.83 13.07
N VAL A 79 -1.77 -12.86 14.32
CA VAL A 79 -2.57 -13.29 15.48
C VAL A 79 -2.49 -12.23 16.57
N THR A 80 -3.48 -12.20 17.45
CA THR A 80 -3.49 -11.33 18.64
C THR A 80 -2.84 -12.05 19.81
N GLY A 81 -1.87 -11.41 20.46
CA GLY A 81 -1.14 -11.92 21.62
C GLY A 81 -0.88 -10.83 22.66
N GLU A 82 0.25 -10.93 23.37
CA GLU A 82 0.67 -9.94 24.35
C GLU A 82 0.87 -8.56 23.70
N TYR A 83 0.49 -7.49 24.43
CA TYR A 83 0.83 -6.14 24.02
C TYR A 83 2.30 -5.88 24.25
N VAL A 84 3.03 -5.56 23.18
CA VAL A 84 4.44 -5.21 23.25
C VAL A 84 4.61 -3.78 22.79
N GLN A 85 5.50 -3.05 23.47
CA GLN A 85 6.04 -1.79 22.98
C GLN A 85 7.41 -2.05 22.36
N GLY A 86 7.66 -1.52 21.18
CA GLY A 86 8.95 -1.73 20.53
C GLY A 86 9.30 -0.63 19.55
N HIS A 87 10.40 -0.84 18.83
CA HIS A 87 11.07 0.21 18.10
C HIS A 87 10.25 0.77 16.94
N TYR A 88 9.56 -0.08 16.18
CA TYR A 88 8.82 0.33 14.98
C TYR A 88 7.34 0.60 15.25
N SER A 89 6.78 0.01 16.30
CA SER A 89 5.37 0.16 16.68
C SER A 89 5.11 -0.39 18.07
N ASN A 90 3.92 -0.12 18.60
CA ASN A 90 3.36 -0.77 19.78
C ASN A 90 2.10 -1.52 19.35
N SER A 91 2.02 -2.82 19.64
CA SER A 91 0.92 -3.64 19.12
C SER A 91 0.70 -4.90 19.95
N LYS A 92 -0.53 -5.42 19.88
CA LYS A 92 -0.87 -6.79 20.32
C LYS A 92 -0.68 -7.82 19.22
N GLN A 93 -0.24 -7.42 18.04
CA GLN A 93 -0.13 -8.30 16.89
C GLN A 93 1.19 -9.05 16.89
N TRP A 94 1.08 -10.35 16.61
CA TRP A 94 2.20 -11.27 16.46
C TRP A 94 2.05 -12.01 15.14
N LEU A 95 3.15 -12.14 14.41
CA LEU A 95 3.19 -12.89 13.16
C LEU A 95 3.50 -14.35 13.47
N LYS A 96 2.56 -15.25 13.17
CA LYS A 96 2.79 -16.69 13.21
C LYS A 96 3.58 -17.09 11.98
N VAL A 97 4.82 -17.54 12.17
CA VAL A 97 5.77 -17.92 11.12
C VAL A 97 6.15 -19.39 11.28
N THR A 98 6.31 -20.09 10.17
CA THR A 98 6.90 -21.44 10.14
C THR A 98 8.28 -21.36 9.50
N TYR A 99 9.31 -21.70 10.26
CA TYR A 99 10.71 -21.67 9.82
C TYR A 99 11.38 -23.00 10.11
N LYS A 100 11.95 -23.63 9.08
CA LYS A 100 12.62 -24.95 9.17
C LYS A 100 11.80 -26.02 9.91
N GLY A 101 10.50 -26.08 9.64
CA GLY A 101 9.58 -27.05 10.27
C GLY A 101 9.11 -26.69 11.68
N MET A 102 9.61 -25.61 12.27
CA MET A 102 9.14 -25.10 13.57
C MET A 102 8.17 -23.95 13.37
N THR A 103 7.09 -23.94 14.15
CA THR A 103 6.16 -22.81 14.18
C THR A 103 6.46 -21.94 15.39
N GLY A 104 6.55 -20.63 15.18
CA GLY A 104 6.73 -19.65 16.25
C GLY A 104 6.10 -18.31 15.91
N TYR A 105 6.30 -17.35 16.81
CA TYR A 105 5.64 -16.06 16.78
C TYR A 105 6.67 -14.93 16.86
N VAL A 106 6.52 -13.93 16.00
CA VAL A 106 7.38 -12.74 15.95
C VAL A 106 6.53 -11.52 16.26
N SER A 107 7.00 -10.66 17.17
CA SER A 107 6.27 -9.43 17.51
C SER A 107 6.23 -8.46 16.32
N HIS A 108 5.05 -7.91 16.04
CA HIS A 108 4.87 -6.83 15.05
C HIS A 108 5.82 -5.65 15.31
N THR A 109 6.15 -5.39 16.58
CA THR A 109 6.97 -4.24 17.00
C THR A 109 8.42 -4.28 16.51
N THR A 110 8.87 -5.45 16.02
CA THR A 110 10.21 -5.68 15.48
C THR A 110 10.27 -5.63 13.95
N LEU A 111 9.13 -5.42 13.29
CA LEU A 111 9.00 -5.41 11.83
C LEU A 111 8.60 -4.04 11.31
N TYR A 112 9.03 -3.73 10.09
CA TYR A 112 8.62 -2.57 9.31
C TYR A 112 8.18 -3.00 7.91
N ASN A 113 7.57 -2.09 7.14
CA ASN A 113 6.90 -2.42 5.88
C ASN A 113 5.94 -3.60 6.04
N VAL A 114 5.13 -3.52 7.11
CA VAL A 114 4.20 -4.57 7.50
C VAL A 114 2.94 -4.50 6.63
N CYS A 115 2.48 -5.65 6.18
CA CYS A 115 1.19 -5.84 5.55
C CYS A 115 0.35 -6.84 6.34
N SER A 116 -0.88 -6.44 6.68
CA SER A 116 -1.80 -7.18 7.55
C SER A 116 -2.94 -7.87 6.81
#